data_AF-A0A6S7AP40-F1
#
_entry.id   AF-A0A6S7AP40-F1
#
_cell.length_a   1.000
_cell.length_b   1.000
_cell.length_c   1.000
_cell.angle_alpha   90.00
_cell.angle_beta   90.00
_cell.angle_gamma   90.00
#
_symmetry.space_group_name_H-M   'P 1'
#
loop_
_entity.id
_entity.type
_entity.pdbx_description
1 polymer ?
#
loop_
_entity_poly.entity_id
_entity_poly.type
_entity_poly.pdbx_seq_one_letter_code
_entity_poly.pdbx_strand_id
1 'polypeptide(L)'
;MTLDTQGAIGLHHKTGHQMLDESLAAIHDWFNKQEAREGLNDIAHRTSLQLGIHDEILLEYDPSRIVFDLSPDWSPNGGDGLRPQGRNGPLSPEQVQEHLVPPLADAVRERIAKLGSSVLLNHTFRFRAQFPTTGGRLRLTLVEHIDEAKRQLLRERVQAYLDQNLFQGTHPTQRLDVFFLTRHLLDKQLFPAPDPAWLIRIFQRVLELNAGQPTLDEQRHSIIHALRSWAETQYLPRYFSIEQNAFRQNVYHAKPGATLDPADRDVDLLLYAATLILRHEPGYSRPTGLGFLKLAQQLGSERAARMLTDGSGAHPPEHLRVSTPEFDGAANDVLSTITVHIRQECAAAYQQALAFITRLLQTGFPPGYQLSVKSKARNYLPVKGLAKSDTHRFFANAAQYPDAHDALAAYARAAIKPYEWYTDADDEKACLAGTYATFALGLADARHFALVAHYMDLVDDEHQSAQDRFTPLFIQQHGLTPASVDTIVACVRRCTDNFKLPGKPALDDDTTLDRLIQALARLPEYEAPLVRERLCGPDKKLAAEARKADPERRARLLRLLGQDGA
;
A
#
# COMPACT_ATOMS: atom_id res chain seq x y z
N MET A 1 -43.33 17.18 29.87
CA MET A 1 -43.32 16.02 30.79
C MET A 1 -41.90 15.85 31.29
N THR A 2 -41.76 15.70 32.60
CA THR A 2 -40.52 15.86 33.37
C THR A 2 -39.43 14.86 32.98
N LEU A 3 -38.20 15.36 32.78
CA LEU A 3 -36.94 14.64 32.53
C LEU A 3 -36.48 13.71 33.67
N ASP A 4 -37.32 13.52 34.69
CA ASP A 4 -37.06 12.69 35.85
C ASP A 4 -38.02 11.51 35.87
N THR A 5 -37.53 10.34 35.47
CA THR A 5 -38.10 9.07 35.93
C THR A 5 -36.98 8.15 36.41
N GLN A 6 -36.95 7.97 37.72
CA GLN A 6 -36.02 7.17 38.50
C GLN A 6 -36.18 5.67 38.18
N GLY A 7 -35.04 5.00 38.01
CA GLY A 7 -34.90 3.55 38.01
C GLY A 7 -33.43 3.19 38.28
N ALA A 8 -33.08 3.00 39.55
CA ALA A 8 -31.71 2.74 39.99
C ALA A 8 -31.29 1.30 39.68
N ILE A 9 -30.06 1.11 39.14
CA ILE A 9 -29.06 0.02 39.38
C ILE A 9 -27.80 0.32 38.52
N GLY A 10 -26.61 0.54 39.12
CA GLY A 10 -25.30 0.34 38.46
C GLY A 10 -24.46 1.54 37.92
N LEU A 11 -23.43 1.91 38.69
CA LEU A 11 -22.12 2.54 38.46
C LEU A 11 -21.89 3.92 37.78
N HIS A 12 -22.73 4.48 36.91
CA HIS A 12 -22.62 5.91 36.53
C HIS A 12 -23.99 6.48 36.11
N HIS A 13 -24.89 6.70 37.06
CA HIS A 13 -26.23 7.25 36.79
C HIS A 13 -26.18 8.78 36.65
N LYS A 14 -25.85 9.26 35.45
CA LYS A 14 -26.09 10.66 35.07
C LYS A 14 -27.54 10.82 34.61
N THR A 15 -28.23 11.88 35.02
CA THR A 15 -29.57 12.20 34.53
C THR A 15 -29.52 12.78 33.11
N GLY A 16 -30.65 12.81 32.39
CA GLY A 16 -30.72 13.45 31.09
C GLY A 16 -30.30 14.93 31.12
N HIS A 17 -30.64 15.65 32.19
CA HIS A 17 -30.18 17.02 32.42
C HIS A 17 -28.66 17.10 32.58
N GLN A 18 -28.04 16.22 33.37
CA GLN A 18 -26.59 16.20 33.53
C GLN A 18 -25.87 15.88 32.21
N MET A 19 -26.42 14.96 31.41
CA MET A 19 -25.90 14.68 30.07
C MET A 19 -25.95 15.91 29.16
N LEU A 20 -27.05 16.66 29.23
CA LEU A 20 -27.22 17.90 28.46
C LEU A 20 -26.19 18.96 28.87
N ASP A 21 -26.12 19.26 30.16
CA ASP A 21 -25.25 20.32 30.70
C ASP A 21 -23.77 20.04 30.42
N GLU A 22 -23.32 18.80 30.63
CA GLU A 22 -21.96 18.39 30.33
C GLU A 22 -21.65 18.46 28.84
N SER A 23 -22.60 18.08 27.98
CA SER A 23 -22.43 18.16 26.52
C SER A 23 -22.37 19.61 26.05
N LEU A 24 -23.21 20.49 26.58
CA LEU A 24 -23.17 21.94 26.29
C LEU A 24 -21.84 22.55 26.73
N ALA A 25 -21.39 22.25 27.96
CA ALA A 25 -20.10 22.70 28.47
C ALA A 25 -18.95 22.22 27.58
N ALA A 26 -18.95 20.93 27.19
CA ALA A 26 -17.93 20.36 26.32
C ALA A 26 -17.92 21.00 24.92
N ILE A 27 -19.09 21.28 24.33
CA ILE A 27 -19.21 21.99 23.04
C ILE A 27 -18.59 23.39 23.15
N HIS A 28 -19.01 24.16 24.16
CA HIS A 28 -18.49 25.51 24.35
C HIS A 28 -16.98 25.53 24.61
N ASP A 29 -16.49 24.63 25.47
CA ASP A 29 -15.07 24.48 25.76
C ASP A 29 -14.27 24.09 24.52
N TRP A 30 -14.79 23.19 23.69
CA TRP A 30 -14.13 22.78 22.46
C TRP A 30 -13.98 23.97 21.50
N PHE A 31 -15.07 24.71 21.22
CA PHE A 31 -14.99 25.88 20.35
C PHE A 31 -14.11 26.99 20.95
N ASN A 32 -14.17 27.24 22.27
CA ASN A 32 -13.30 28.21 22.94
C ASN A 32 -11.81 27.86 22.77
N LYS A 33 -11.46 26.58 22.93
CA LYS A 33 -10.09 26.09 22.73
C LYS A 33 -9.65 26.22 21.27
N GLN A 34 -10.53 25.97 20.32
CA GLN A 34 -10.19 26.16 18.91
C GLN A 34 -10.02 27.65 18.57
N GLU A 35 -10.90 28.53 19.02
CA GLU A 35 -10.79 29.97 18.78
C GLU A 35 -9.54 30.59 19.41
N ALA A 36 -9.08 30.06 20.55
CA ALA A 36 -7.85 30.47 21.19
C ALA A 36 -6.57 29.88 20.55
N ARG A 37 -6.71 29.02 19.54
CA ARG A 37 -5.57 28.34 18.92
C ARG A 37 -4.80 29.27 17.99
N GLU A 38 -3.53 29.48 18.28
CA GLU A 38 -2.61 30.20 17.39
C GLU A 38 -2.28 29.37 16.13
N GLY A 39 -2.03 30.04 15.01
CA GLY A 39 -1.59 29.41 13.76
C GLY A 39 -2.70 28.75 12.92
N LEU A 40 -3.99 28.95 13.24
CA LEU A 40 -5.10 28.43 12.41
C LEU A 40 -5.03 28.92 10.96
N ASN A 41 -4.73 30.21 10.77
CA ASN A 41 -4.57 30.79 9.44
C ASN A 41 -3.35 30.21 8.71
N ASP A 42 -2.25 29.94 9.42
CA ASP A 42 -1.06 29.34 8.81
C ASP A 42 -1.35 27.95 8.23
N ILE A 43 -2.25 27.18 8.85
CA ILE A 43 -2.72 25.89 8.32
C ILE A 43 -3.41 26.09 6.97
N ALA A 44 -4.35 27.04 6.88
CA ALA A 44 -5.11 27.31 5.66
C ALA A 44 -4.28 28.03 4.57
N HIS A 45 -3.20 28.74 4.94
CA HIS A 45 -2.32 29.43 3.99
C HIS A 45 -1.31 28.51 3.28
N ARG A 46 -1.22 27.24 3.67
CA ARG A 46 -0.33 26.25 3.02
C ARG A 46 -0.70 25.98 1.56
N THR A 47 -1.97 26.18 1.20
CA THR A 47 -2.47 26.01 -0.17
C THR A 47 -3.70 26.88 -0.38
N SER A 48 -3.88 27.42 -1.59
CA SER A 48 -5.10 28.15 -1.95
C SER A 48 -6.34 27.26 -1.91
N LEU A 49 -6.18 25.93 -2.01
CA LEU A 49 -7.26 24.95 -2.06
C LEU A 49 -7.81 24.55 -0.67
N GLN A 50 -7.25 25.09 0.42
CA GLN A 50 -7.76 24.85 1.78
C GLN A 50 -8.46 26.10 2.30
N LEU A 51 -9.79 26.06 2.40
CA LEU A 51 -10.60 27.14 2.99
C LEU A 51 -11.15 26.82 4.39
N GLY A 52 -10.97 25.59 4.87
CA GLY A 52 -11.27 25.24 6.23
C GLY A 52 -10.52 24.01 6.72
N ILE A 53 -10.57 23.78 8.04
CA ILE A 53 -9.83 22.71 8.71
C ILE A 53 -10.73 21.52 9.01
N HIS A 54 -11.94 21.76 9.53
CA HIS A 54 -12.88 20.69 9.91
C HIS A 54 -14.10 20.69 8.99
N ASP A 55 -14.33 19.57 8.33
CA ASP A 55 -15.56 19.22 7.59
C ASP A 55 -16.56 18.46 8.48
N GLU A 56 -16.06 17.76 9.49
CA GLU A 56 -16.92 17.01 10.41
C GLU A 56 -16.35 16.82 11.81
N ILE A 57 -17.23 16.77 12.80
CA ILE A 57 -16.91 16.46 14.20
C ILE A 57 -17.97 15.52 14.77
N LEU A 58 -17.53 14.53 15.54
CA LEU A 58 -18.39 13.66 16.33
C LEU A 58 -18.11 13.85 17.82
N LEU A 59 -19.13 14.32 18.56
CA LEU A 59 -19.14 14.30 20.02
C LEU A 59 -19.54 12.89 20.49
N GLU A 60 -18.58 12.15 21.02
CA GLU A 60 -18.83 10.87 21.67
C GLU A 60 -19.03 11.06 23.17
N TYR A 61 -20.26 10.91 23.63
CA TYR A 61 -20.58 10.99 25.05
C TYR A 61 -20.42 9.61 25.71
N ASP A 62 -19.61 9.53 26.75
CA ASP A 62 -19.59 8.44 27.72
C ASP A 62 -19.72 9.05 29.13
N PRO A 63 -20.44 8.40 30.07
CA PRO A 63 -20.57 8.93 31.43
C PRO A 63 -19.23 9.24 32.11
N SER A 64 -18.14 8.55 31.72
CA SER A 64 -16.79 8.80 32.25
C SER A 64 -15.99 9.87 31.49
N ARG A 65 -16.35 10.17 30.23
CA ARG A 65 -15.61 11.14 29.38
C ARG A 65 -16.41 11.57 28.15
N ILE A 66 -16.18 12.79 27.70
CA ILE A 66 -16.63 13.27 26.39
C ILE A 66 -15.41 13.39 25.47
N VAL A 67 -15.49 12.81 24.27
CA VAL A 67 -14.42 12.85 23.27
C VAL A 67 -14.96 13.52 22.00
N PHE A 68 -14.15 14.39 21.40
CA PHE A 68 -14.41 14.93 20.07
C PHE A 68 -13.54 14.19 19.07
N ASP A 69 -14.16 13.36 18.23
CA ASP A 69 -13.51 12.74 17.09
C ASP A 69 -13.62 13.67 15.88
N LEU A 70 -12.46 14.06 15.35
CA LEU A 70 -12.32 14.99 14.23
C LEU A 70 -12.16 14.25 12.89
N SER A 71 -12.28 12.92 12.87
CA SER A 71 -12.24 12.09 11.66
C SER A 71 -13.16 10.86 11.78
N PRO A 72 -14.48 11.03 11.97
CA PRO A 72 -15.39 9.95 12.37
C PRO A 72 -15.86 9.05 11.22
N ASP A 73 -15.52 9.39 9.97
CA ASP A 73 -16.00 8.76 8.72
C ASP A 73 -15.19 7.54 8.24
N TRP A 74 -14.29 6.98 9.05
CA TRP A 74 -13.54 5.77 8.68
C TRP A 74 -14.38 4.45 8.71
N SER A 75 -15.72 4.52 8.70
CA SER A 75 -16.56 3.31 8.65
C SER A 75 -17.76 3.47 7.70
N PRO A 76 -18.01 2.51 6.77
CA PRO A 76 -19.22 2.49 5.95
C PRO A 76 -20.51 2.28 6.75
N ASN A 77 -20.41 1.91 8.04
CA ASN A 77 -21.52 1.93 9.01
C ASN A 77 -21.56 3.27 9.78
N GLY A 78 -21.01 4.36 9.25
CA GLY A 78 -20.79 5.64 9.93
C GLY A 78 -22.03 6.53 10.09
N GLY A 79 -23.13 6.21 9.41
CA GLY A 79 -24.36 6.99 9.38
C GLY A 79 -25.09 7.08 10.72
N ASP A 80 -26.10 7.96 10.73
CA ASP A 80 -27.03 8.13 11.85
C ASP A 80 -27.85 6.85 12.06
N GLY A 81 -28.11 6.52 13.32
CA GLY A 81 -28.86 5.31 13.68
C GLY A 81 -28.48 4.71 15.03
N LEU A 82 -29.30 3.75 15.44
CA LEU A 82 -29.14 3.01 16.68
C LEU A 82 -28.21 1.81 16.47
N ARG A 83 -27.18 1.68 17.32
CA ARG A 83 -26.23 0.58 17.29
C ARG A 83 -26.46 -0.32 18.51
N PRO A 84 -26.55 -1.64 18.35
CA PRO A 84 -26.81 -2.57 19.45
C PRO A 84 -25.65 -2.67 20.45
N GLN A 85 -24.47 -2.15 20.11
CA GLN A 85 -23.29 -2.17 20.97
C GLN A 85 -23.21 -0.92 21.86
N GLY A 86 -23.04 -1.11 23.16
CA GLY A 86 -22.72 -0.05 24.12
C GLY A 86 -23.46 -0.17 25.45
N ARG A 87 -23.03 0.62 26.44
CA ARG A 87 -23.61 0.65 27.78
C ARG A 87 -25.03 1.25 27.72
N ASN A 88 -26.00 0.60 28.34
CA ASN A 88 -27.39 1.08 28.43
C ASN A 88 -27.43 2.46 29.10
N GLY A 89 -27.75 3.49 28.32
CA GLY A 89 -27.87 4.87 28.81
C GLY A 89 -29.20 5.12 29.53
N PRO A 90 -29.32 6.25 30.23
CA PRO A 90 -30.49 6.59 31.06
C PRO A 90 -31.70 7.08 30.25
N LEU A 91 -31.51 7.46 28.97
CA LEU A 91 -32.54 7.98 28.07
C LEU A 91 -32.86 6.97 26.96
N SER A 92 -34.11 6.93 26.50
CA SER A 92 -34.46 6.24 25.27
C SER A 92 -33.93 6.99 24.03
N PRO A 93 -33.80 6.32 22.87
CA PRO A 93 -33.45 7.00 21.62
C PRO A 93 -34.35 8.20 21.31
N GLU A 94 -35.65 8.09 21.57
CA GLU A 94 -36.65 9.15 21.37
C GLU A 94 -36.40 10.31 22.34
N GLN A 95 -36.14 10.02 23.62
CA GLN A 95 -35.83 11.05 24.61
C GLN A 95 -34.54 11.81 24.30
N VAL A 96 -33.53 11.16 23.73
CA VAL A 96 -32.32 11.85 23.25
C VAL A 96 -32.69 12.81 22.12
N GLN A 97 -33.49 12.38 21.14
CA GLN A 97 -33.93 13.23 20.03
C GLN A 97 -34.79 14.41 20.50
N GLU A 98 -35.68 14.21 21.47
CA GLU A 98 -36.59 15.25 21.93
C GLU A 98 -35.94 16.24 22.90
N HIS A 99 -35.04 15.79 23.77
CA HIS A 99 -34.54 16.60 24.89
C HIS A 99 -33.08 17.03 24.77
N LEU A 100 -32.22 16.24 24.13
CA LEU A 100 -30.81 16.60 23.99
C LEU A 100 -30.53 17.32 22.67
N VAL A 101 -31.12 16.87 21.57
CA VAL A 101 -30.79 17.39 20.23
C VAL A 101 -31.08 18.88 20.07
N PRO A 102 -32.29 19.40 20.37
CA PRO A 102 -32.60 20.78 20.05
C PRO A 102 -31.68 21.78 20.76
N PRO A 103 -31.46 21.70 22.10
CA PRO A 103 -30.57 22.63 22.78
C PRO A 103 -29.11 22.52 22.33
N LEU A 104 -28.61 21.31 22.08
CA LEU A 104 -27.24 21.11 21.61
C LEU A 104 -27.06 21.64 20.17
N ALA A 105 -28.04 21.42 19.30
CA ALA A 105 -28.02 21.94 17.94
C ALA A 105 -28.04 23.48 17.94
N ASP A 106 -28.86 24.11 18.78
CA ASP A 106 -28.92 25.56 18.90
C ASP A 106 -27.59 26.14 19.39
N ALA A 107 -26.98 25.53 20.41
CA ALA A 107 -25.67 25.93 20.90
C ALA A 107 -24.58 25.83 19.81
N VAL A 108 -24.58 24.75 19.03
CA VAL A 108 -23.64 24.58 17.91
C VAL A 108 -23.90 25.62 16.81
N ARG A 109 -25.16 25.87 16.42
CA ARG A 109 -25.50 26.90 15.42
C ARG A 109 -25.06 28.29 15.86
N GLU A 110 -25.24 28.63 17.14
CA GLU A 110 -24.78 29.90 17.70
C GLU A 110 -23.26 30.05 17.59
N ARG A 111 -22.50 28.99 17.89
CA ARG A 111 -21.03 29.00 17.73
C ARG A 111 -20.62 29.14 16.26
N ILE A 112 -21.25 28.40 15.36
CA ILE A 112 -21.00 28.51 13.91
C ILE A 112 -21.27 29.95 13.43
N ALA A 113 -22.38 30.56 13.84
CA ALA A 113 -22.69 31.94 13.48
C ALA A 113 -21.64 32.95 13.99
N LYS A 114 -21.10 32.75 15.20
CA LYS A 114 -20.03 33.58 15.77
C LYS A 114 -18.70 33.44 15.04
N LEU A 115 -18.41 32.27 14.46
CA LEU A 115 -17.16 32.03 13.74
C LEU A 115 -17.05 32.81 12.43
N GLY A 116 -18.18 33.20 11.81
CA GLY A 116 -18.20 33.98 10.57
C GLY A 116 -17.30 33.35 9.48
N SER A 117 -16.40 34.14 8.91
CA SER A 117 -15.47 33.70 7.85
C SER A 117 -14.21 32.98 8.35
N SER A 118 -14.22 32.45 9.57
CA SER A 118 -13.09 31.70 10.13
C SER A 118 -12.72 30.48 9.27
N VAL A 119 -11.42 30.16 9.25
CA VAL A 119 -10.87 28.97 8.60
C VAL A 119 -11.06 27.69 9.44
N LEU A 120 -11.66 27.79 10.62
CA LEU A 120 -11.85 26.63 11.50
C LEU A 120 -12.74 25.57 10.82
N LEU A 121 -13.82 26.00 10.16
CA LEU A 121 -14.79 25.14 9.51
C LEU A 121 -14.63 25.20 7.99
N ASN A 122 -14.78 24.06 7.33
CA ASN A 122 -14.84 23.98 5.88
C ASN A 122 -16.16 24.55 5.36
N HIS A 123 -16.29 24.66 4.04
CA HIS A 123 -17.49 25.18 3.38
C HIS A 123 -18.74 24.34 3.70
N THR A 124 -18.55 23.05 3.95
CA THR A 124 -19.53 22.14 4.49
C THR A 124 -19.03 21.65 5.84
N PHE A 125 -19.90 21.68 6.84
CA PHE A 125 -19.56 21.28 8.19
C PHE A 125 -20.70 20.48 8.82
N ARG A 126 -20.38 19.28 9.30
CA ARG A 126 -21.32 18.45 10.04
C ARG A 126 -20.89 18.25 11.49
N PHE A 127 -21.80 18.53 12.41
CA PHE A 127 -21.62 18.24 13.82
C PHE A 127 -22.54 17.09 14.22
N ARG A 128 -21.94 15.94 14.53
CA ARG A 128 -22.63 14.73 14.98
C ARG A 128 -22.44 14.53 16.48
N ALA A 129 -23.35 13.79 17.08
CA ALA A 129 -23.22 13.32 18.45
C ALA A 129 -23.57 11.84 18.55
N GLN A 130 -23.01 11.17 19.55
CA GLN A 130 -23.27 9.78 19.85
C GLN A 130 -23.48 9.59 21.35
N PHE A 131 -24.69 9.18 21.72
CA PHE A 131 -25.11 9.00 23.10
C PHE A 131 -25.43 7.53 23.41
N PRO A 132 -25.10 7.04 24.62
CA PRO A 132 -25.68 5.80 25.12
C PRO A 132 -27.17 6.00 25.42
N THR A 133 -28.00 5.05 25.02
CA THR A 133 -29.45 5.04 25.22
C THR A 133 -29.90 3.70 25.79
N THR A 134 -31.16 3.57 26.18
CA THR A 134 -31.74 2.28 26.61
C THR A 134 -31.74 1.22 25.52
N GLY A 135 -31.68 1.61 24.24
CA GLY A 135 -31.66 0.70 23.08
C GLY A 135 -30.27 0.44 22.49
N GLY A 136 -29.20 0.94 23.11
CA GLY A 136 -27.83 0.90 22.57
C GLY A 136 -27.27 2.31 22.31
N ARG A 137 -26.27 2.47 21.45
CA ARG A 137 -25.69 3.80 21.14
C ARG A 137 -26.40 4.43 19.95
N LEU A 138 -26.99 5.59 20.17
CA LEU A 138 -27.61 6.39 19.11
C LEU A 138 -26.59 7.38 18.58
N ARG A 139 -26.25 7.28 17.29
CA ARG A 139 -25.51 8.31 16.54
C ARG A 139 -26.49 9.15 15.74
N LEU A 140 -26.29 10.46 15.74
CA LEU A 140 -27.17 11.40 15.05
C LEU A 140 -26.45 12.70 14.67
N THR A 141 -26.92 13.34 13.60
CA THR A 141 -26.48 14.66 13.19
C THR A 141 -27.22 15.75 13.97
N LEU A 142 -26.48 16.60 14.67
CA LEU A 142 -27.04 17.76 15.39
C LEU A 142 -27.21 18.96 14.45
N VAL A 143 -26.17 19.26 13.67
CA VAL A 143 -26.14 20.39 12.74
C VAL A 143 -25.40 19.99 11.48
N GLU A 144 -25.99 20.30 10.32
CA GLU A 144 -25.29 20.38 9.04
C GLU A 144 -25.34 21.84 8.59
N HIS A 145 -24.17 22.40 8.29
CA HIS A 145 -23.99 23.80 7.92
C HIS A 145 -23.27 23.90 6.58
N ILE A 146 -23.78 24.77 5.71
CA ILE A 146 -23.19 25.08 4.40
C ILE A 146 -22.94 26.58 4.34
N ASP A 147 -21.68 26.95 4.21
CA ASP A 147 -21.23 28.32 3.94
C ASP A 147 -21.14 28.52 2.42
N GLU A 148 -22.21 29.09 1.85
CA GLU A 148 -22.33 29.32 0.41
C GLU A 148 -21.26 30.25 -0.16
N ALA A 149 -20.84 31.26 0.62
CA ALA A 149 -19.80 32.20 0.19
C ALA A 149 -18.44 31.50 0.10
N LYS A 150 -18.09 30.70 1.13
CA LYS A 150 -16.87 29.90 1.13
C LYS A 150 -16.89 28.81 0.06
N ARG A 151 -18.05 28.18 -0.18
CA ARG A 151 -18.24 27.19 -1.25
C ARG A 151 -17.98 27.80 -2.62
N GLN A 152 -18.53 28.98 -2.90
CA GLN A 152 -18.32 29.68 -4.16
C GLN A 152 -16.85 30.10 -4.32
N LEU A 153 -16.24 30.66 -3.28
CA LEU A 153 -14.81 31.01 -3.29
C LEU A 153 -13.92 29.79 -3.55
N LEU A 154 -14.26 28.63 -2.97
CA LEU A 154 -13.49 27.40 -3.20
C LEU A 154 -13.54 26.97 -4.66
N ARG A 155 -14.73 27.02 -5.29
CA ARG A 155 -14.90 26.69 -6.72
C ARG A 155 -14.03 27.59 -7.60
N GLU A 156 -14.03 28.89 -7.33
CA GLU A 156 -13.22 29.86 -8.07
C GLU A 156 -11.72 29.57 -7.93
N ARG A 157 -11.26 29.23 -6.72
CA ARG A 157 -9.86 28.87 -6.46
C ARG A 157 -9.46 27.55 -7.13
N VAL A 158 -10.34 26.54 -7.09
CA VAL A 158 -10.12 25.28 -7.82
C VAL A 158 -10.00 25.56 -9.31
N GLN A 159 -10.92 26.32 -9.90
CA GLN A 159 -10.87 26.66 -11.33
C GLN A 159 -9.59 27.43 -11.70
N ALA A 160 -9.24 28.46 -10.92
CA ALA A 160 -8.01 29.22 -11.14
C ALA A 160 -6.75 28.33 -11.04
N TYR A 161 -6.71 27.41 -10.08
CA TYR A 161 -5.61 26.45 -9.95
C TYR A 161 -5.53 25.50 -11.14
N LEU A 162 -6.66 24.96 -11.61
CA LEU A 162 -6.68 24.10 -12.80
C LEU A 162 -6.11 24.83 -14.02
N ASP A 163 -6.53 26.07 -14.25
CA ASP A 163 -6.11 26.86 -15.40
C ASP A 163 -4.62 27.22 -15.33
N GLN A 164 -4.17 27.77 -14.20
CA GLN A 164 -2.81 28.30 -14.04
C GLN A 164 -1.78 27.21 -13.79
N ASN A 165 -2.08 26.24 -12.93
CA ASN A 165 -1.10 25.27 -12.45
C ASN A 165 -1.12 23.95 -13.22
N LEU A 166 -2.26 23.54 -13.81
CA LEU A 166 -2.33 22.27 -14.56
C LEU A 166 -2.33 22.45 -16.08
N PHE A 167 -3.25 23.27 -16.60
CA PHE A 167 -3.42 23.38 -18.05
C PHE A 167 -2.37 24.30 -18.69
N GLN A 168 -2.12 25.47 -18.10
CA GLN A 168 -1.06 26.39 -18.56
C GLN A 168 0.29 26.10 -17.88
N GLY A 169 0.27 25.40 -16.75
CA GLY A 169 1.46 25.05 -15.99
C GLY A 169 2.34 24.02 -16.67
N THR A 170 3.66 24.18 -16.50
CA THR A 170 4.69 23.26 -16.98
C THR A 170 5.54 22.68 -15.84
N HIS A 171 5.26 23.07 -14.60
CA HIS A 171 6.02 22.65 -13.42
C HIS A 171 5.28 21.57 -12.63
N PRO A 172 6.00 20.72 -11.88
CA PRO A 172 5.40 19.78 -10.95
C PRO A 172 4.45 20.46 -9.96
N THR A 173 3.36 19.78 -9.62
CA THR A 173 2.38 20.28 -8.65
C THR A 173 2.85 20.03 -7.22
N GLN A 174 2.32 20.76 -6.24
CA GLN A 174 2.64 20.46 -4.84
C GLN A 174 1.79 19.31 -4.30
N ARG A 175 2.33 18.56 -3.35
CA ARG A 175 1.66 17.39 -2.75
C ARG A 175 0.33 17.74 -2.10
N LEU A 176 0.33 18.80 -1.30
CA LEU A 176 -0.86 19.24 -0.57
C LEU A 176 -1.95 19.76 -1.53
N ASP A 177 -1.57 20.43 -2.61
CA ASP A 177 -2.51 20.88 -3.63
C ASP A 177 -3.23 19.69 -4.27
N VAL A 178 -2.49 18.63 -4.66
CA VAL A 178 -3.08 17.41 -5.23
C VAL A 178 -4.02 16.74 -4.23
N PHE A 179 -3.64 16.65 -2.96
CA PHE A 179 -4.48 16.07 -1.91
C PHE A 179 -5.85 16.77 -1.80
N PHE A 180 -5.88 18.10 -1.78
CA PHE A 180 -7.15 18.84 -1.71
C PHE A 180 -7.89 18.83 -3.04
N LEU A 181 -7.19 19.03 -4.16
CA LEU A 181 -7.80 19.08 -5.48
C LEU A 181 -8.59 17.81 -5.80
N THR A 182 -8.03 16.63 -5.55
CA THR A 182 -8.70 15.36 -5.90
C THR A 182 -9.97 15.14 -5.08
N ARG A 183 -9.95 15.52 -3.80
CA ARG A 183 -11.13 15.45 -2.92
C ARG A 183 -12.21 16.43 -3.37
N HIS A 184 -11.83 17.67 -3.66
CA HIS A 184 -12.75 18.73 -4.10
C HIS A 184 -13.44 18.38 -5.41
N LEU A 185 -12.69 17.88 -6.40
CA LEU A 185 -13.24 17.52 -7.72
C LEU A 185 -14.23 16.35 -7.68
N LEU A 186 -14.17 15.51 -6.64
CA LEU A 186 -15.06 14.35 -6.43
C LEU A 186 -16.16 14.62 -5.38
N ASP A 187 -16.19 15.82 -4.81
CA ASP A 187 -17.23 16.24 -3.87
C ASP A 187 -18.45 16.76 -4.63
N LYS A 188 -19.56 16.04 -4.56
CA LYS A 188 -20.83 16.42 -5.21
C LYS A 188 -21.46 17.70 -4.63
N GLN A 189 -21.14 18.07 -3.40
CA GLN A 189 -21.62 19.34 -2.83
C GLN A 189 -20.89 20.53 -3.44
N LEU A 190 -19.64 20.33 -3.85
CA LEU A 190 -18.83 21.33 -4.54
C LEU A 190 -19.06 21.29 -6.06
N PHE A 191 -18.96 20.11 -6.70
CA PHE A 191 -19.19 19.89 -8.12
C PHE A 191 -20.25 18.79 -8.34
N PRO A 192 -21.54 19.14 -8.49
CA PRO A 192 -22.64 18.18 -8.43
C PRO A 192 -22.75 17.22 -9.63
N ALA A 193 -22.22 17.61 -10.78
CA ALA A 193 -22.23 16.80 -12.00
C ALA A 193 -20.87 16.87 -12.69
N PRO A 194 -19.81 16.27 -12.12
CA PRO A 194 -18.50 16.32 -12.73
C PRO A 194 -18.48 15.42 -13.98
N ASP A 195 -17.89 15.89 -15.07
CA ASP A 195 -17.66 15.08 -16.27
C ASP A 195 -16.52 14.07 -15.99
N PRO A 196 -16.79 12.74 -16.00
CA PRO A 196 -15.77 11.73 -15.75
C PRO A 196 -14.58 11.82 -16.71
N ALA A 197 -14.81 12.15 -17.99
CA ALA A 197 -13.74 12.27 -18.96
C ALA A 197 -12.84 13.49 -18.66
N TRP A 198 -13.43 14.60 -18.23
CA TRP A 198 -12.68 15.77 -17.76
C TRP A 198 -11.90 15.50 -16.48
N LEU A 199 -12.49 14.82 -15.49
CA LEU A 199 -11.79 14.41 -14.27
C LEU A 199 -10.57 13.54 -14.56
N ILE A 200 -10.75 12.52 -15.41
CA ILE A 200 -9.65 11.63 -15.82
C ILE A 200 -8.52 12.43 -16.48
N ARG A 201 -8.83 13.38 -17.36
CA ARG A 201 -7.82 14.26 -17.98
C ARG A 201 -7.07 15.09 -16.95
N ILE A 202 -7.75 15.63 -15.93
CA ILE A 202 -7.09 16.37 -14.85
C ILE A 202 -6.12 15.48 -14.09
N PHE A 203 -6.57 14.29 -13.68
CA PHE A 203 -5.72 13.36 -12.93
C PHE A 203 -4.53 12.87 -13.77
N GLN A 204 -4.74 12.59 -15.05
CA GLN A 204 -3.65 12.28 -15.98
C GLN A 204 -2.66 13.45 -16.09
N ARG A 205 -3.15 14.69 -16.22
CA ARG A 205 -2.30 15.87 -16.29
C ARG A 205 -1.45 16.07 -15.04
N VAL A 206 -2.03 15.82 -13.86
CA VAL A 206 -1.27 15.81 -12.59
C VAL A 206 -0.16 14.77 -12.65
N LEU A 207 -0.45 13.53 -13.07
CA LEU A 207 0.56 12.48 -13.15
C LEU A 207 1.66 12.81 -14.18
N GLU A 208 1.32 13.42 -15.31
CA GLU A 208 2.26 13.86 -16.35
C GLU A 208 3.21 14.95 -15.86
N LEU A 209 2.69 15.99 -15.20
CA LEU A 209 3.51 17.10 -14.67
C LEU A 209 4.50 16.66 -13.60
N ASN A 210 4.18 15.59 -12.87
CA ASN A 210 5.01 15.05 -11.81
C ASN A 210 5.80 13.81 -12.24
N ALA A 211 5.79 13.45 -13.53
CA ALA A 211 6.56 12.32 -14.04
C ALA A 211 8.06 12.50 -13.72
N GLY A 212 8.67 11.46 -13.14
CA GLY A 212 10.08 11.48 -12.72
C GLY A 212 10.36 12.22 -11.40
N GLN A 213 9.34 12.79 -10.74
CA GLN A 213 9.51 13.45 -9.44
C GLN A 213 9.43 12.45 -8.28
N PRO A 214 10.20 12.64 -7.20
CA PRO A 214 10.11 11.81 -5.99
C PRO A 214 8.71 11.81 -5.34
N THR A 215 7.91 12.85 -5.58
CA THR A 215 6.57 13.01 -5.00
C THR A 215 5.46 12.32 -5.79
N LEU A 216 5.77 11.75 -6.96
CA LEU A 216 4.78 11.17 -7.86
C LEU A 216 3.96 10.07 -7.19
N ASP A 217 4.60 9.21 -6.41
CA ASP A 217 3.92 8.08 -5.76
C ASP A 217 2.92 8.58 -4.71
N GLU A 218 3.28 9.59 -3.91
CA GLU A 218 2.39 10.19 -2.90
C GLU A 218 1.19 10.93 -3.53
N GLN A 219 1.43 11.63 -4.65
CA GLN A 219 0.37 12.32 -5.39
C GLN A 219 -0.57 11.33 -6.07
N ARG A 220 -0.03 10.27 -6.66
CA ARG A 220 -0.81 9.18 -7.23
C ARG A 220 -1.65 8.50 -6.17
N HIS A 221 -1.07 8.22 -5.00
CA HIS A 221 -1.77 7.65 -3.86
C HIS A 221 -2.94 8.54 -3.43
N SER A 222 -2.77 9.87 -3.41
CA SER A 222 -3.84 10.83 -3.12
C SER A 222 -5.00 10.75 -4.14
N ILE A 223 -4.69 10.60 -5.43
CA ILE A 223 -5.70 10.39 -6.49
C ILE A 223 -6.42 9.06 -6.27
N ILE A 224 -5.68 7.96 -6.05
CA ILE A 224 -6.23 6.62 -5.86
C ILE A 224 -7.14 6.57 -4.63
N HIS A 225 -6.71 7.16 -3.51
CA HIS A 225 -7.52 7.23 -2.29
C HIS A 225 -8.83 8.00 -2.49
N ALA A 226 -8.78 9.16 -3.16
CA ALA A 226 -9.97 9.95 -3.42
C ALA A 226 -10.94 9.22 -4.35
N LEU A 227 -10.44 8.60 -5.42
CA LEU A 227 -11.23 7.78 -6.35
C LEU A 227 -11.85 6.56 -5.68
N ARG A 228 -11.09 5.84 -4.85
CA ARG A 228 -11.60 4.69 -4.09
C ARG A 228 -12.69 5.12 -3.12
N SER A 229 -12.47 6.20 -2.38
CA SER A 229 -13.47 6.75 -1.47
C SER A 229 -14.74 7.13 -2.21
N TRP A 230 -14.63 7.85 -3.33
CA TRP A 230 -15.77 8.16 -4.20
C TRP A 230 -16.49 6.90 -4.72
N ALA A 231 -15.74 5.89 -5.17
CA ALA A 231 -16.31 4.65 -5.67
C ALA A 231 -17.13 3.93 -4.60
N GLU A 232 -16.57 3.76 -3.41
CA GLU A 232 -17.16 3.01 -2.31
C GLU A 232 -18.31 3.76 -1.60
N THR A 233 -18.23 5.09 -1.53
CA THR A 233 -19.22 5.90 -0.77
C THR A 233 -20.29 6.55 -1.63
N GLN A 234 -20.05 6.75 -2.93
CA GLN A 234 -20.97 7.49 -3.80
C GLN A 234 -21.43 6.71 -5.03
N TYR A 235 -20.53 6.01 -5.73
CA TYR A 235 -20.87 5.35 -6.99
C TYR A 235 -21.47 3.95 -6.80
N LEU A 236 -20.73 3.03 -6.19
CA LEU A 236 -21.16 1.64 -5.98
C LEU A 236 -22.45 1.52 -5.14
N PRO A 237 -22.70 2.36 -4.11
CA PRO A 237 -23.98 2.35 -3.39
C PRO A 237 -25.22 2.63 -4.26
N ARG A 238 -25.08 3.15 -5.49
CA ARG A 238 -26.20 3.27 -6.43
C ARG A 238 -26.74 1.90 -6.82
N TYR A 239 -25.85 0.92 -6.99
CA TYR A 239 -26.15 -0.40 -7.56
C TYR A 239 -26.04 -1.55 -6.55
N PHE A 240 -25.27 -1.38 -5.48
CA PHE A 240 -24.99 -2.43 -4.49
C PHE A 240 -25.39 -2.00 -3.08
N SER A 241 -25.82 -2.94 -2.25
CA SER A 241 -25.71 -2.82 -0.79
C SER A 241 -24.33 -3.30 -0.36
N ILE A 242 -23.71 -2.56 0.56
CA ILE A 242 -22.33 -2.78 0.99
C ILE A 242 -22.34 -3.15 2.46
N GLU A 243 -21.74 -4.29 2.79
CA GLU A 243 -21.53 -4.75 4.15
C GLU A 243 -20.03 -4.90 4.42
N GLN A 244 -19.62 -4.93 5.68
CA GLN A 244 -18.24 -5.25 6.05
C GLN A 244 -18.15 -6.65 6.66
N ASN A 245 -17.22 -7.46 6.17
CA ASN A 245 -16.92 -8.74 6.79
C ASN A 245 -16.15 -8.55 8.12
N ALA A 246 -15.84 -9.66 8.81
CA ALA A 246 -15.10 -9.65 10.08
C ALA A 246 -13.72 -8.97 10.00
N PHE A 247 -13.14 -8.88 8.80
CA PHE A 247 -11.86 -8.23 8.53
C PHE A 247 -12.01 -6.79 8.00
N ARG A 248 -13.20 -6.19 8.13
CA ARG A 248 -13.53 -4.83 7.65
C ARG A 248 -13.39 -4.63 6.14
N GLN A 249 -13.42 -5.71 5.36
CA GLN A 249 -13.44 -5.62 3.91
C GLN A 249 -14.87 -5.48 3.41
N ASN A 250 -15.08 -4.63 2.41
CA ASN A 250 -16.38 -4.44 1.80
C ASN A 250 -16.81 -5.69 1.03
N VAL A 251 -18.03 -6.15 1.30
CA VAL A 251 -18.75 -7.19 0.59
C VAL A 251 -19.93 -6.52 -0.13
N TYR A 252 -20.02 -6.74 -1.44
CA TYR A 252 -20.99 -6.07 -2.30
C TYR A 252 -22.09 -7.04 -2.70
N HIS A 253 -23.33 -6.65 -2.45
CA HIS A 253 -24.52 -7.39 -2.85
C HIS A 253 -25.31 -6.56 -3.85
N ALA A 254 -25.50 -7.07 -5.07
CA ALA A 254 -26.24 -6.33 -6.09
C ALA A 254 -27.69 -6.11 -5.63
N LYS A 255 -28.17 -4.88 -5.76
CA LYS A 255 -29.58 -4.58 -5.53
C LYS A 255 -30.44 -5.29 -6.57
N PRO A 256 -31.71 -5.62 -6.27
CA PRO A 256 -32.61 -6.23 -7.24
C PRO A 256 -32.68 -5.43 -8.54
N GLY A 257 -32.42 -6.07 -9.68
CA GLY A 257 -32.44 -5.43 -10.99
C GLY A 257 -31.28 -4.48 -11.29
N ALA A 258 -30.20 -4.50 -10.48
CA ALA A 258 -29.03 -3.66 -10.73
C ALA A 258 -28.41 -3.96 -12.10
N THR A 259 -28.49 -2.98 -12.99
CA THR A 259 -27.88 -2.97 -14.32
C THR A 259 -27.29 -1.58 -14.54
N LEU A 260 -26.21 -1.51 -15.30
CA LEU A 260 -25.61 -0.25 -15.69
C LEU A 260 -26.57 0.50 -16.61
N ASP A 261 -26.85 1.77 -16.30
CA ASP A 261 -27.55 2.67 -17.20
C ASP A 261 -26.63 2.98 -18.40
N PRO A 262 -27.08 2.82 -19.66
CA PRO A 262 -26.28 3.19 -20.84
C PRO A 262 -25.79 4.65 -20.86
N ALA A 263 -26.46 5.55 -20.16
CA ALA A 263 -26.05 6.95 -20.01
C ALA A 263 -25.02 7.16 -18.88
N ASP A 264 -24.79 6.18 -18.02
CA ASP A 264 -23.84 6.29 -16.92
C ASP A 264 -22.40 6.33 -17.45
N ARG A 265 -21.74 7.47 -17.24
CA ARG A 265 -20.32 7.67 -17.58
C ARG A 265 -19.41 7.57 -16.36
N ASP A 266 -19.95 7.56 -15.14
CA ASP A 266 -19.16 7.41 -13.91
C ASP A 266 -18.47 6.05 -13.87
N VAL A 267 -19.01 5.04 -14.57
CA VAL A 267 -18.34 3.76 -14.77
C VAL A 267 -16.91 3.93 -15.32
N ASP A 268 -16.66 4.90 -16.20
CA ASP A 268 -15.32 5.13 -16.74
C ASP A 268 -14.33 5.60 -15.66
N LEU A 269 -14.82 6.36 -14.67
CA LEU A 269 -14.04 6.80 -13.52
C LEU A 269 -13.74 5.63 -12.56
N LEU A 270 -14.70 4.71 -12.37
CA LEU A 270 -14.49 3.46 -11.62
C LEU A 270 -13.42 2.59 -12.30
N LEU A 271 -13.49 2.43 -13.62
CA LEU A 271 -12.50 1.65 -14.39
C LEU A 271 -11.12 2.31 -14.38
N TYR A 272 -11.07 3.65 -14.40
CA TYR A 272 -9.83 4.41 -14.24
C TYR A 272 -9.21 4.18 -12.85
N ALA A 273 -10.01 4.26 -11.79
CA ALA A 273 -9.58 3.96 -10.43
C ALA A 273 -9.02 2.53 -10.31
N ALA A 274 -9.74 1.54 -10.85
CA ALA A 274 -9.29 0.15 -10.88
C ALA A 274 -7.94 -0.01 -11.61
N THR A 275 -7.75 0.69 -12.73
CA THR A 275 -6.49 0.65 -13.49
C THR A 275 -5.32 1.23 -12.70
N LEU A 276 -5.53 2.37 -12.01
CA LEU A 276 -4.50 2.98 -11.18
C LEU A 276 -4.10 2.07 -10.01
N ILE A 277 -5.08 1.48 -9.33
CA ILE A 277 -4.84 0.52 -8.24
C ILE A 277 -4.03 -0.68 -8.75
N LEU A 278 -4.46 -1.30 -9.85
CA LEU A 278 -3.81 -2.51 -10.38
C LEU A 278 -2.40 -2.29 -10.91
N ARG A 279 -2.07 -1.06 -11.33
CA ARG A 279 -0.75 -0.73 -11.87
C ARG A 279 0.22 -0.24 -10.81
N HIS A 280 -0.26 0.49 -9.81
CA HIS A 280 0.62 1.33 -9.00
C HIS A 280 0.52 1.10 -7.50
N GLU A 281 -0.55 0.48 -7.01
CA GLU A 281 -0.63 0.12 -5.59
C GLU A 281 0.03 -1.24 -5.36
N PRO A 282 0.53 -1.50 -4.13
CA PRO A 282 1.15 -2.78 -3.80
C PRO A 282 0.23 -3.99 -4.05
N GLY A 283 0.82 -5.18 -4.15
CA GLY A 283 0.13 -6.44 -4.45
C GLY A 283 -1.13 -6.71 -3.61
N TYR A 284 -1.16 -6.31 -2.33
CA TYR A 284 -2.31 -6.51 -1.44
C TYR A 284 -3.54 -5.66 -1.82
N SER A 285 -3.39 -4.58 -2.59
CA SER A 285 -4.48 -3.72 -3.07
C SER A 285 -5.13 -4.25 -4.35
N ARG A 286 -4.51 -5.23 -5.02
CA ARG A 286 -5.02 -5.81 -6.28
C ARG A 286 -6.44 -6.39 -6.18
N PRO A 287 -6.84 -7.07 -5.09
CA PRO A 287 -8.22 -7.55 -4.95
C PRO A 287 -9.26 -6.43 -5.03
N THR A 288 -8.95 -5.22 -4.55
CA THR A 288 -9.84 -4.06 -4.67
C THR A 288 -10.00 -3.62 -6.12
N GLY A 289 -8.89 -3.45 -6.86
CA GLY A 289 -8.92 -3.07 -8.27
C GLY A 289 -9.64 -4.10 -9.14
N LEU A 290 -9.33 -5.39 -8.97
CA LEU A 290 -10.04 -6.49 -9.64
C LEU A 290 -11.52 -6.54 -9.24
N GLY A 291 -11.83 -6.28 -7.97
CA GLY A 291 -13.18 -6.20 -7.44
C GLY A 291 -14.00 -5.15 -8.19
N PHE A 292 -13.47 -3.93 -8.36
CA PHE A 292 -14.14 -2.88 -9.11
C PHE A 292 -14.44 -3.26 -10.57
N LEU A 293 -13.49 -3.92 -11.26
CA LEU A 293 -13.74 -4.41 -12.62
C LEU A 293 -14.83 -5.49 -12.65
N LYS A 294 -14.81 -6.43 -11.70
CA LYS A 294 -15.83 -7.49 -11.60
C LYS A 294 -17.22 -6.93 -11.29
N LEU A 295 -17.32 -5.94 -10.40
CA LEU A 295 -18.57 -5.26 -10.09
C LEU A 295 -19.11 -4.52 -11.32
N ALA A 296 -18.26 -3.81 -12.05
CA ALA A 296 -18.66 -3.15 -13.30
C ALA A 296 -19.10 -4.16 -14.37
N GLN A 297 -18.40 -5.29 -14.51
CA GLN A 297 -18.80 -6.39 -15.40
C GLN A 297 -20.15 -6.98 -14.99
N GLN A 298 -20.38 -7.19 -13.70
CA GLN A 298 -21.65 -7.70 -13.16
C GLN A 298 -22.83 -6.78 -13.50
N LEU A 299 -22.60 -5.46 -13.56
CA LEU A 299 -23.60 -4.49 -14.00
C LEU A 299 -23.79 -4.45 -15.53
N GLY A 300 -22.99 -5.18 -16.31
CA GLY A 300 -23.08 -5.23 -17.78
C GLY A 300 -22.08 -4.34 -18.52
N SER A 301 -21.02 -3.85 -17.87
CA SER A 301 -19.97 -3.07 -18.55
C SER A 301 -19.16 -3.96 -19.50
N GLU A 302 -19.36 -3.79 -20.81
CA GLU A 302 -18.55 -4.46 -21.85
C GLU A 302 -17.07 -4.08 -21.76
N ARG A 303 -16.77 -2.82 -21.40
CA ARG A 303 -15.39 -2.35 -21.23
C ARG A 303 -14.70 -3.09 -20.08
N ALA A 304 -15.39 -3.28 -18.94
CA ALA A 304 -14.85 -4.05 -17.82
C ALA A 304 -14.60 -5.52 -18.20
N ALA A 305 -15.54 -6.13 -18.94
CA ALA A 305 -15.40 -7.50 -19.44
C ALA A 305 -14.17 -7.62 -20.36
N ARG A 306 -14.01 -6.70 -21.32
CA ARG A 306 -12.81 -6.64 -22.18
C ARG A 306 -11.54 -6.45 -21.37
N MET A 307 -11.52 -5.57 -20.36
CA MET A 307 -10.33 -5.37 -19.52
C MET A 307 -9.89 -6.65 -18.80
N LEU A 308 -10.84 -7.45 -18.33
CA LEU A 308 -10.55 -8.74 -17.68
C LEU A 308 -10.05 -9.81 -18.66
N THR A 309 -10.34 -9.69 -19.96
CA THR A 309 -9.90 -10.64 -20.99
C THR A 309 -8.62 -10.19 -21.70
N ASP A 310 -8.59 -8.95 -22.18
CA ASP A 310 -7.57 -8.39 -23.08
C ASP A 310 -6.52 -7.52 -22.35
N GLY A 311 -6.78 -7.14 -21.09
CA GLY A 311 -5.95 -6.20 -20.33
C GLY A 311 -6.49 -4.77 -20.37
N SER A 312 -5.81 -3.84 -19.69
CA SER A 312 -6.32 -2.48 -19.45
C SER A 312 -6.36 -1.60 -20.71
N GLY A 313 -5.66 -2.00 -21.77
CA GLY A 313 -5.46 -1.20 -22.99
C GLY A 313 -4.42 -0.08 -22.85
N ALA A 314 -3.71 0.01 -21.72
CA ALA A 314 -2.69 1.03 -21.51
C ALA A 314 -1.33 0.70 -22.17
N HIS A 315 -1.10 -0.58 -22.49
CA HIS A 315 0.07 -1.01 -23.24
C HIS A 315 -0.32 -1.21 -24.70
N PRO A 316 0.54 -0.81 -25.66
CA PRO A 316 0.33 -1.15 -27.07
C PRO A 316 0.17 -2.67 -27.27
N PRO A 317 -0.75 -3.15 -28.13
CA PRO A 317 -0.97 -4.58 -28.34
C PRO A 317 0.30 -5.38 -28.69
N GLU A 318 1.22 -4.77 -29.45
CA GLU A 318 2.52 -5.32 -29.83
C GLU A 318 3.48 -5.49 -28.64
N HIS A 319 3.26 -4.76 -27.54
CA HIS A 319 4.00 -4.98 -26.31
C HIS A 319 3.44 -6.14 -25.50
N LEU A 320 2.14 -6.40 -25.58
CA LEU A 320 1.45 -7.46 -24.84
C LEU A 320 1.44 -8.80 -25.57
N ARG A 321 1.64 -8.83 -26.88
CA ARG A 321 1.67 -10.05 -27.68
C ARG A 321 2.84 -10.05 -28.65
N VAL A 322 3.63 -11.12 -28.59
CA VAL A 322 4.75 -11.38 -29.50
C VAL A 322 4.62 -12.81 -30.03
N SER A 323 4.82 -13.02 -31.32
CA SER A 323 4.87 -14.37 -31.89
C SER A 323 5.99 -14.42 -32.93
N THR A 324 6.86 -15.41 -32.78
CA THR A 324 8.04 -15.66 -33.60
C THR A 324 8.14 -17.17 -33.87
N PRO A 325 9.00 -17.62 -34.81
CA PRO A 325 9.21 -19.06 -35.03
C PRO A 325 9.69 -19.82 -33.79
N GLU A 326 10.39 -19.15 -32.87
CA GLU A 326 10.98 -19.74 -31.67
C GLU A 326 10.10 -19.61 -30.41
N PHE A 327 9.24 -18.58 -30.34
CA PHE A 327 8.57 -18.16 -29.11
C PHE A 327 7.22 -17.47 -29.35
N ASP A 328 6.22 -17.73 -28.50
CA ASP A 328 5.05 -16.85 -28.32
C ASP A 328 4.98 -16.29 -26.90
N GLY A 329 4.70 -15.00 -26.79
CA GLY A 329 4.42 -14.29 -25.55
C GLY A 329 3.06 -13.63 -25.59
N ALA A 330 2.32 -13.73 -24.49
CA ALA A 330 1.09 -12.98 -24.25
C ALA A 330 1.05 -12.48 -22.81
N ALA A 331 0.52 -11.29 -22.56
CA ALA A 331 0.40 -10.74 -21.22
C ALA A 331 -0.94 -10.03 -21.01
N ASN A 332 -1.42 -10.03 -19.76
CA ASN A 332 -2.59 -9.31 -19.31
C ASN A 332 -2.24 -8.58 -18.00
N ASP A 333 -2.17 -7.25 -18.05
CA ASP A 333 -1.75 -6.39 -16.94
C ASP A 333 -2.81 -6.25 -15.85
N VAL A 334 -4.10 -6.42 -16.21
CA VAL A 334 -5.20 -6.45 -15.24
C VAL A 334 -5.09 -7.68 -14.35
N LEU A 335 -4.82 -8.85 -14.93
CA LEU A 335 -4.68 -10.10 -14.19
C LEU A 335 -3.26 -10.33 -13.66
N SER A 336 -2.28 -9.51 -14.04
CA SER A 336 -0.85 -9.77 -13.80
C SER A 336 -0.42 -11.15 -14.28
N THR A 337 -0.85 -11.55 -15.48
CA THR A 337 -0.48 -12.85 -16.04
C THR A 337 0.39 -12.67 -17.27
N ILE A 338 1.40 -13.52 -17.38
CA ILE A 338 2.26 -13.64 -18.55
C ILE A 338 2.25 -15.10 -18.98
N THR A 339 2.02 -15.34 -20.26
CA THR A 339 2.12 -16.66 -20.89
C THR A 339 3.30 -16.68 -21.84
N VAL A 340 4.14 -17.70 -21.71
CA VAL A 340 5.31 -17.93 -22.56
C VAL A 340 5.19 -19.33 -23.16
N HIS A 341 5.27 -19.43 -24.47
CA HIS A 341 5.37 -20.68 -25.20
C HIS A 341 6.71 -20.74 -25.93
N ILE A 342 7.62 -21.58 -25.43
CA ILE A 342 8.90 -21.88 -26.07
C ILE A 342 8.65 -22.96 -27.13
N ARG A 343 8.63 -22.56 -28.40
CA ARG A 343 8.41 -23.47 -29.55
C ARG A 343 9.66 -24.28 -29.86
N GLN A 344 10.82 -23.63 -29.73
CA GLN A 344 12.14 -24.22 -29.98
C GLN A 344 13.03 -24.03 -28.75
N GLU A 345 13.63 -25.12 -28.27
CA GLU A 345 14.50 -25.11 -27.10
C GLU A 345 15.91 -24.63 -27.48
N CYS A 346 16.06 -23.32 -27.68
CA CYS A 346 17.32 -22.68 -28.06
C CYS A 346 17.54 -21.34 -27.33
N ALA A 347 18.78 -20.87 -27.27
CA ALA A 347 19.14 -19.62 -26.60
C ALA A 347 18.31 -18.43 -27.10
N ALA A 348 18.10 -18.33 -28.42
CA ALA A 348 17.33 -17.26 -29.04
C ALA A 348 15.87 -17.21 -28.52
N ALA A 349 15.20 -18.35 -28.33
CA ALA A 349 13.84 -18.40 -27.80
C ALA A 349 13.75 -17.80 -26.39
N TYR A 350 14.68 -18.20 -25.51
CA TYR A 350 14.73 -17.72 -24.14
C TYR A 350 15.14 -16.25 -24.05
N GLN A 351 16.09 -15.78 -24.87
CA GLN A 351 16.45 -14.37 -24.96
C GLN A 351 15.27 -13.50 -25.40
N GLN A 352 14.51 -13.92 -26.42
CA GLN A 352 13.32 -13.20 -26.88
C GLN A 352 12.23 -13.16 -25.80
N ALA A 353 12.00 -14.27 -25.10
CA ALA A 353 11.04 -14.32 -24.00
C ALA A 353 11.46 -13.41 -22.82
N LEU A 354 12.74 -13.42 -22.45
CA LEU A 354 13.28 -12.54 -21.40
C LEU A 354 13.18 -11.07 -21.81
N ALA A 355 13.48 -10.72 -23.06
CA ALA A 355 13.34 -9.37 -23.58
C ALA A 355 11.87 -8.90 -23.58
N PHE A 356 10.93 -9.80 -23.90
CA PHE A 356 9.49 -9.54 -23.80
C PHE A 356 9.08 -9.21 -22.36
N ILE A 357 9.42 -10.07 -21.39
CA ILE A 357 9.09 -9.86 -19.97
C ILE A 357 9.76 -8.59 -19.42
N THR A 358 11.03 -8.38 -19.75
CA THR A 358 11.79 -7.20 -19.31
C THR A 358 11.15 -5.90 -19.82
N ARG A 359 10.75 -5.86 -21.11
CA ARG A 359 10.06 -4.72 -21.70
C ARG A 359 8.71 -4.45 -21.02
N LEU A 360 7.94 -5.50 -20.70
CA LEU A 360 6.69 -5.35 -19.96
C LEU A 360 6.94 -4.63 -18.62
N LEU A 361 7.89 -5.14 -17.82
CA LEU A 361 8.22 -4.55 -16.51
C LEU A 361 8.72 -3.11 -16.62
N GLN A 362 9.54 -2.80 -17.63
CA GLN A 362 10.05 -1.45 -17.88
C GLN A 362 8.97 -0.47 -18.36
N THR A 363 7.90 -0.97 -18.97
CA THR A 363 6.78 -0.15 -19.46
C THR A 363 5.61 -0.06 -18.49
N GLY A 364 5.80 -0.49 -17.23
CA GLY A 364 4.81 -0.34 -16.17
C GLY A 364 3.83 -1.51 -16.02
N PHE A 365 4.17 -2.69 -16.54
CA PHE A 365 3.46 -3.92 -16.20
C PHE A 365 3.64 -4.24 -14.69
N PRO A 366 2.64 -4.80 -14.01
CA PRO A 366 2.77 -5.12 -12.59
C PRO A 366 3.97 -6.03 -12.29
N PRO A 367 4.83 -5.65 -11.33
CA PRO A 367 6.05 -6.41 -11.02
C PRO A 367 5.79 -7.73 -10.27
N GLY A 368 4.72 -7.84 -9.47
CA GLY A 368 4.18 -9.10 -9.01
C GLY A 368 3.26 -9.75 -10.05
N TYR A 369 3.64 -10.91 -10.57
CA TYR A 369 2.92 -11.58 -11.66
C TYR A 369 2.99 -13.11 -11.62
N GLN A 370 2.06 -13.73 -12.34
CA GLN A 370 2.02 -15.17 -12.60
C GLN A 370 2.61 -15.46 -13.99
N LEU A 371 3.56 -16.40 -14.07
CA LEU A 371 4.09 -16.89 -15.35
C LEU A 371 3.53 -18.28 -15.66
N SER A 372 2.87 -18.44 -16.81
CA SER A 372 2.43 -19.73 -17.35
C SER A 372 3.33 -20.13 -18.52
N VAL A 373 3.95 -21.31 -18.46
CA VAL A 373 5.02 -21.67 -19.41
C VAL A 373 4.72 -22.99 -20.11
N LYS A 374 4.66 -22.93 -21.44
CA LYS A 374 4.64 -24.12 -22.30
C LYS A 374 6.02 -24.32 -22.91
N SER A 375 6.75 -25.33 -22.44
CA SER A 375 8.09 -25.70 -22.91
C SER A 375 8.26 -27.22 -22.92
N LYS A 376 9.17 -27.74 -23.76
CA LYS A 376 9.55 -29.16 -23.75
C LYS A 376 10.55 -29.44 -22.63
N ALA A 377 11.47 -28.52 -22.39
CA ALA A 377 12.45 -28.62 -21.31
C ALA A 377 11.78 -28.47 -19.93
N ARG A 378 12.23 -29.29 -18.97
CA ARG A 378 11.71 -29.35 -17.59
C ARG A 378 12.83 -29.33 -16.56
N ASN A 379 13.66 -28.30 -16.60
CA ASN A 379 14.71 -28.09 -15.62
C ASN A 379 14.20 -27.29 -14.42
N TYR A 380 14.84 -27.49 -13.28
CA TYR A 380 14.67 -26.72 -12.05
C TYR A 380 16.05 -26.45 -11.46
N LEU A 381 16.20 -25.36 -10.73
CA LEU A 381 17.45 -25.03 -10.05
C LEU A 381 17.77 -26.10 -8.98
N PRO A 382 19.05 -26.37 -8.71
CA PRO A 382 19.47 -27.35 -7.70
C PRO A 382 19.25 -26.86 -6.26
N VAL A 383 18.27 -25.98 -6.03
CA VAL A 383 17.93 -25.40 -4.71
C VAL A 383 16.71 -26.13 -4.15
N LYS A 384 16.95 -26.98 -3.13
CA LYS A 384 15.89 -27.79 -2.52
C LYS A 384 14.90 -26.92 -1.73
N GLY A 385 13.62 -27.27 -1.79
CA GLY A 385 12.57 -26.61 -0.99
C GLY A 385 11.84 -25.47 -1.70
N LEU A 386 12.33 -25.01 -2.86
CA LEU A 386 11.62 -24.03 -3.69
C LEU A 386 10.34 -24.63 -4.29
N ALA A 387 9.33 -23.80 -4.51
CA ALA A 387 8.16 -24.18 -5.30
C ALA A 387 8.58 -24.66 -6.70
N LYS A 388 7.95 -25.74 -7.17
CA LYS A 388 8.14 -26.26 -8.53
C LYS A 388 7.06 -25.65 -9.45
N SER A 389 7.15 -24.35 -9.65
CA SER A 389 6.20 -23.60 -10.47
C SER A 389 6.67 -23.46 -11.93
N ASP A 390 5.79 -22.94 -12.78
CA ASP A 390 6.11 -22.62 -14.17
C ASP A 390 7.15 -21.50 -14.27
N THR A 391 7.09 -20.52 -13.36
CA THR A 391 8.11 -19.48 -13.22
C THR A 391 9.49 -20.07 -12.94
N HIS A 392 9.58 -20.97 -11.95
CA HIS A 392 10.85 -21.64 -11.65
C HIS A 392 11.38 -22.41 -12.87
N ARG A 393 10.51 -23.18 -13.54
CA ARG A 393 10.89 -23.95 -14.73
C ARG A 393 11.43 -23.07 -15.85
N PHE A 394 10.79 -21.94 -16.12
CA PHE A 394 11.22 -21.01 -17.18
C PHE A 394 12.63 -20.49 -16.95
N PHE A 395 12.91 -19.93 -15.76
CA PHE A 395 14.22 -19.36 -15.48
C PHE A 395 15.32 -20.41 -15.36
N ALA A 396 15.00 -21.60 -14.81
CA ALA A 396 15.94 -22.71 -14.77
C ALA A 396 16.29 -23.24 -16.18
N ASN A 397 15.32 -23.28 -17.10
CA ASN A 397 15.56 -23.62 -18.50
C ASN A 397 16.40 -22.54 -19.21
N ALA A 398 16.06 -21.26 -19.04
CA ALA A 398 16.80 -20.16 -19.65
C ALA A 398 18.27 -20.16 -19.20
N ALA A 399 18.53 -20.47 -17.93
CA ALA A 399 19.88 -20.50 -17.36
C ALA A 399 20.79 -21.60 -17.96
N GLN A 400 20.22 -22.61 -18.64
CA GLN A 400 21.00 -23.64 -19.34
C GLN A 400 21.78 -23.07 -20.54
N TYR A 401 21.44 -21.86 -21.01
CA TYR A 401 22.08 -21.22 -22.15
C TYR A 401 22.93 -20.03 -21.67
N PRO A 402 24.27 -20.15 -21.64
CA PRO A 402 25.17 -19.06 -21.23
C PRO A 402 24.93 -17.74 -21.99
N ASP A 403 24.60 -17.83 -23.28
CA ASP A 403 24.30 -16.66 -24.11
C ASP A 403 23.06 -15.89 -23.65
N ALA A 404 22.16 -16.51 -22.87
CA ALA A 404 20.98 -15.86 -22.30
C ALA A 404 21.24 -15.19 -20.95
N HIS A 405 22.44 -15.34 -20.35
CA HIS A 405 22.73 -14.86 -19.00
C HIS A 405 22.62 -13.33 -18.87
N ASP A 406 23.04 -12.58 -19.90
CA ASP A 406 22.90 -11.11 -19.91
C ASP A 406 21.41 -10.70 -19.93
N ALA A 407 20.59 -11.40 -20.71
CA ALA A 407 19.14 -11.18 -20.75
C ALA A 407 18.47 -11.55 -19.42
N LEU A 408 18.92 -12.62 -18.76
CA LEU A 408 18.47 -13.00 -17.42
C LEU A 408 18.83 -11.94 -16.38
N ALA A 409 20.03 -11.38 -16.45
CA ALA A 409 20.48 -10.33 -15.54
C ALA A 409 19.69 -9.03 -15.75
N ALA A 410 19.44 -8.65 -17.01
CA ALA A 410 18.60 -7.50 -17.35
C ALA A 410 17.17 -7.67 -16.83
N TYR A 411 16.58 -8.85 -17.01
CA TYR A 411 15.29 -9.21 -16.43
C TYR A 411 15.30 -9.09 -14.91
N ALA A 412 16.26 -9.70 -14.22
CA ALA A 412 16.31 -9.72 -12.76
C ALA A 412 16.35 -8.29 -12.20
N ARG A 413 17.16 -7.40 -12.79
CA ARG A 413 17.22 -5.99 -12.38
C ARG A 413 15.92 -5.23 -12.60
N ALA A 414 15.13 -5.58 -13.62
CA ALA A 414 13.82 -4.96 -13.86
C ALA A 414 12.73 -5.50 -12.91
N ALA A 415 12.85 -6.75 -12.49
CA ALA A 415 11.85 -7.45 -11.68
C ALA A 415 12.00 -7.20 -10.17
N ILE A 416 13.22 -7.14 -9.66
CA ILE A 416 13.50 -7.02 -8.22
C ILE A 416 13.02 -5.65 -7.72
N LYS A 417 11.91 -5.65 -6.99
CA LYS A 417 11.32 -4.49 -6.32
C LYS A 417 10.79 -4.91 -4.94
N PRO A 418 10.88 -4.06 -3.90
CA PRO A 418 10.33 -4.38 -2.60
C PRO A 418 8.86 -4.82 -2.68
N TYR A 419 8.49 -5.86 -1.94
CA TYR A 419 7.11 -6.33 -1.78
C TYR A 419 6.39 -6.79 -3.08
N GLU A 420 7.15 -7.28 -4.06
CA GLU A 420 6.60 -7.75 -5.33
C GLU A 420 7.00 -9.20 -5.58
N TRP A 421 6.06 -10.13 -5.38
CA TRP A 421 6.28 -11.58 -5.43
C TRP A 421 5.71 -12.20 -6.70
N TYR A 422 6.27 -13.34 -7.11
CA TYR A 422 5.58 -14.21 -8.05
C TYR A 422 4.30 -14.76 -7.43
N THR A 423 3.23 -14.83 -8.22
CA THR A 423 1.90 -15.26 -7.75
C THR A 423 1.52 -16.65 -8.23
N ASP A 424 2.51 -17.50 -8.55
CA ASP A 424 2.33 -18.86 -9.07
C ASP A 424 2.76 -19.97 -8.09
N ALA A 425 2.93 -19.61 -6.81
CA ALA A 425 3.26 -20.50 -5.70
C ALA A 425 2.39 -20.17 -4.48
N ASP A 426 2.23 -21.14 -3.58
CA ASP A 426 1.57 -20.93 -2.27
C ASP A 426 2.32 -19.87 -1.45
N ASP A 427 1.62 -19.15 -0.58
CA ASP A 427 2.17 -18.03 0.21
C ASP A 427 3.46 -18.39 0.96
N GLU A 428 3.54 -19.59 1.55
CA GLU A 428 4.75 -20.06 2.28
C GLU A 428 5.99 -20.24 1.38
N LYS A 429 5.79 -20.38 0.07
CA LYS A 429 6.84 -20.56 -0.94
C LYS A 429 6.88 -19.43 -1.95
N ALA A 430 6.09 -18.38 -1.74
CA ALA A 430 6.16 -17.16 -2.53
C ALA A 430 7.57 -16.58 -2.41
N CYS A 431 8.06 -16.05 -3.52
CA CYS A 431 9.36 -15.39 -3.55
C CYS A 431 9.33 -14.16 -4.46
N LEU A 432 10.20 -13.21 -4.12
CA LEU A 432 10.38 -11.94 -4.80
C LEU A 432 10.55 -12.15 -6.31
N ALA A 433 9.92 -11.30 -7.11
CA ALA A 433 10.16 -11.29 -8.54
C ALA A 433 11.67 -11.11 -8.80
N GLY A 434 12.23 -11.99 -9.62
CA GLY A 434 13.68 -12.07 -9.87
C GLY A 434 14.45 -13.13 -9.05
N THR A 435 13.86 -13.80 -8.05
CA THR A 435 14.53 -14.84 -7.23
C THR A 435 15.19 -15.92 -8.08
N TYR A 436 14.43 -16.59 -8.95
CA TYR A 436 14.95 -17.71 -9.73
C TYR A 436 16.07 -17.30 -10.71
N ALA A 437 15.92 -16.15 -11.40
CA ALA A 437 16.97 -15.66 -12.29
C ALA A 437 18.25 -15.30 -11.52
N THR A 438 18.11 -14.64 -10.38
CA THR A 438 19.25 -14.28 -9.51
C THR A 438 19.95 -15.50 -8.96
N PHE A 439 19.20 -16.50 -8.47
CA PHE A 439 19.80 -17.72 -7.94
C PHE A 439 20.51 -18.53 -9.02
N ALA A 440 19.92 -18.62 -10.22
CA ALA A 440 20.55 -19.29 -11.35
C ALA A 440 21.89 -18.65 -11.73
N LEU A 441 21.89 -17.32 -11.89
CA LEU A 441 23.09 -16.56 -12.25
C LEU A 441 24.14 -16.55 -11.13
N GLY A 442 23.70 -16.44 -9.88
CA GLY A 442 24.56 -16.47 -8.70
C GLY A 442 25.28 -17.81 -8.54
N LEU A 443 24.65 -18.93 -8.91
CA LEU A 443 25.32 -20.24 -8.93
C LEU A 443 26.22 -20.45 -10.16
N ALA A 444 25.97 -19.72 -11.25
CA ALA A 444 26.71 -19.89 -12.50
C ALA A 444 28.13 -19.31 -12.44
N ASP A 445 28.28 -18.04 -12.03
CA ASP A 445 29.58 -17.36 -12.10
C ASP A 445 29.68 -16.09 -11.22
N ALA A 446 30.91 -15.71 -10.86
CA ALA A 446 31.23 -14.57 -10.00
C ALA A 446 30.81 -13.21 -10.57
N ARG A 447 30.64 -13.07 -11.89
CA ARG A 447 30.16 -11.82 -12.52
C ARG A 447 28.79 -11.37 -12.00
N HIS A 448 28.01 -12.27 -11.40
CA HIS A 448 26.66 -11.99 -10.91
C HIS A 448 26.56 -11.76 -9.40
N PHE A 449 27.67 -11.75 -8.67
CA PHE A 449 27.68 -11.52 -7.21
C PHE A 449 27.02 -10.21 -6.80
N ALA A 450 27.27 -9.12 -7.53
CA ALA A 450 26.62 -7.83 -7.28
C ALA A 450 25.09 -7.90 -7.45
N LEU A 451 24.58 -8.73 -8.36
CA LEU A 451 23.14 -8.94 -8.53
C LEU A 451 22.56 -9.73 -7.34
N VAL A 452 23.28 -10.75 -6.85
CA VAL A 452 22.88 -11.51 -5.67
C VAL A 452 22.82 -10.60 -4.43
N ALA A 453 23.84 -9.77 -4.20
CA ALA A 453 23.84 -8.82 -3.10
C ALA A 453 22.66 -7.83 -3.19
N HIS A 454 22.43 -7.25 -4.37
CA HIS A 454 21.30 -6.36 -4.62
C HIS A 454 19.95 -7.02 -4.34
N TYR A 455 19.77 -8.27 -4.78
CA TYR A 455 18.58 -9.06 -4.46
C TYR A 455 18.41 -9.24 -2.96
N MET A 456 19.48 -9.63 -2.24
CA MET A 456 19.42 -9.85 -0.79
C MET A 456 19.05 -8.58 -0.03
N ASP A 457 19.51 -7.40 -0.46
CA ASP A 457 19.13 -6.14 0.19
C ASP A 457 17.62 -5.87 0.18
N LEU A 458 16.90 -6.43 -0.80
CA LEU A 458 15.46 -6.27 -1.00
C LEU A 458 14.62 -7.49 -0.57
N VAL A 459 15.26 -8.56 -0.08
CA VAL A 459 14.54 -9.71 0.50
C VAL A 459 13.88 -9.28 1.81
N ASP A 460 12.58 -9.54 1.87
CA ASP A 460 11.79 -9.53 3.09
C ASP A 460 11.86 -10.93 3.74
N ASP A 461 12.71 -11.06 4.75
CA ASP A 461 12.97 -12.32 5.46
C ASP A 461 11.87 -12.68 6.48
N GLU A 462 10.91 -11.79 6.73
CA GLU A 462 9.69 -12.09 7.48
C GLU A 462 8.70 -12.88 6.63
N HIS A 463 8.63 -12.58 5.32
CA HIS A 463 7.65 -13.14 4.40
C HIS A 463 8.24 -14.13 3.37
N GLN A 464 9.56 -14.33 3.33
CA GLN A 464 10.23 -15.24 2.40
C GLN A 464 11.37 -16.01 3.06
N SER A 465 11.51 -17.31 2.72
CA SER A 465 12.61 -18.17 3.18
C SER A 465 13.43 -18.84 2.07
N ALA A 466 13.22 -18.47 0.79
CA ALA A 466 13.93 -19.05 -0.35
C ALA A 466 15.46 -18.90 -0.25
N GLN A 467 15.92 -17.78 0.31
CA GLN A 467 17.33 -17.46 0.55
C GLN A 467 18.01 -18.45 1.49
N ASP A 468 17.31 -19.00 2.49
CA ASP A 468 17.86 -20.00 3.42
C ASP A 468 18.33 -21.26 2.70
N ARG A 469 17.68 -21.60 1.58
CA ARG A 469 18.00 -22.78 0.77
C ARG A 469 19.11 -22.50 -0.23
N PHE A 470 19.17 -21.26 -0.72
CA PHE A 470 20.17 -20.82 -1.68
C PHE A 470 21.53 -20.57 -1.04
N THR A 471 21.58 -19.89 0.11
CA THR A 471 22.82 -19.45 0.76
C THR A 471 23.84 -20.58 0.99
N PRO A 472 23.46 -21.77 1.50
CA PRO A 472 24.41 -22.87 1.68
C PRO A 472 25.00 -23.38 0.36
N LEU A 473 24.20 -23.42 -0.71
CA LEU A 473 24.64 -23.87 -2.03
C LEU A 473 25.58 -22.85 -2.67
N PHE A 474 25.28 -21.55 -2.52
CA PHE A 474 26.15 -20.49 -2.98
C PHE A 474 27.52 -20.55 -2.30
N ILE A 475 27.55 -20.74 -0.98
CA ILE A 475 28.79 -20.89 -0.20
C ILE A 475 29.53 -22.17 -0.60
N GLN A 476 28.81 -23.28 -0.81
CA GLN A 476 29.42 -24.53 -1.26
C GLN A 476 30.06 -24.39 -2.65
N GLN A 477 29.41 -23.67 -3.56
CA GLN A 477 29.85 -23.50 -4.94
C GLN A 477 31.06 -22.58 -5.06
N HIS A 478 31.05 -21.45 -4.34
CA HIS A 478 32.05 -20.38 -4.52
C HIS A 478 33.08 -20.30 -3.40
N GLY A 479 32.85 -20.97 -2.28
CA GLY A 479 33.66 -20.84 -1.07
C GLY A 479 33.59 -19.45 -0.45
N LEU A 480 34.12 -19.31 0.76
CA LEU A 480 34.35 -18.00 1.38
C LEU A 480 35.72 -17.50 0.90
N THR A 481 35.73 -16.55 -0.03
CA THR A 481 36.94 -16.03 -0.70
C THR A 481 36.89 -14.51 -0.74
N PRO A 482 37.99 -13.81 -1.12
CA PRO A 482 37.96 -12.34 -1.20
C PRO A 482 36.94 -11.82 -2.21
N ALA A 483 36.58 -12.61 -3.24
CA ALA A 483 35.61 -12.24 -4.25
C ALA A 483 34.16 -12.45 -3.79
N SER A 484 33.89 -13.49 -2.98
CA SER A 484 32.53 -13.89 -2.59
C SER A 484 32.10 -13.35 -1.22
N VAL A 485 33.03 -12.93 -0.36
CA VAL A 485 32.80 -12.56 1.04
C VAL A 485 31.69 -11.53 1.24
N ASP A 486 31.70 -10.42 0.50
CA ASP A 486 30.67 -9.37 0.64
C ASP A 486 29.27 -9.92 0.28
N THR A 487 29.18 -10.80 -0.73
CA THR A 487 27.92 -11.42 -1.14
C THR A 487 27.46 -12.48 -0.15
N ILE A 488 28.37 -13.28 0.40
CA ILE A 488 28.06 -14.27 1.43
C ILE A 488 27.55 -13.58 2.70
N VAL A 489 28.16 -12.47 3.10
CA VAL A 489 27.68 -11.66 4.23
C VAL A 489 26.27 -11.15 3.96
N ALA A 490 25.99 -10.62 2.76
CA ALA A 490 24.64 -10.20 2.37
C ALA A 490 23.62 -11.35 2.41
N CYS A 491 23.99 -12.54 1.92
CA CYS A 491 23.15 -13.73 1.95
C CYS A 491 22.84 -14.19 3.39
N VAL A 492 23.87 -14.33 4.24
CA VAL A 492 23.70 -14.82 5.62
C VAL A 492 22.94 -13.84 6.51
N ARG A 493 23.14 -12.54 6.28
CA ARG A 493 22.40 -11.46 6.95
C ARG A 493 20.89 -11.56 6.71
N ARG A 494 20.47 -12.02 5.53
CA ARG A 494 19.07 -12.10 5.10
C ARG A 494 18.44 -13.47 5.29
N CYS A 495 19.20 -14.43 5.76
CA CYS A 495 18.64 -15.71 6.14
C CYS A 495 17.80 -15.58 7.42
N THR A 496 16.68 -16.31 7.47
CA THR A 496 15.74 -16.26 8.59
C THR A 496 16.40 -16.73 9.90
N ASP A 497 15.76 -16.49 11.04
CA ASP A 497 16.25 -16.91 12.35
C ASP A 497 16.49 -18.43 12.46
N ASN A 498 15.75 -19.23 11.71
CA ASN A 498 15.86 -20.69 11.70
C ASN A 498 17.03 -21.22 10.85
N PHE A 499 17.73 -20.34 10.14
CA PHE A 499 18.81 -20.71 9.25
C PHE A 499 19.99 -21.34 10.00
N LYS A 500 20.46 -22.48 9.48
CA LYS A 500 21.67 -23.15 9.93
C LYS A 500 22.51 -23.57 8.74
N LEU A 501 23.79 -23.19 8.78
CA LEU A 501 24.79 -23.65 7.82
C LEU A 501 25.11 -25.13 8.06
N PRO A 502 25.00 -26.01 7.04
CA PRO A 502 25.28 -27.44 7.19
C PRO A 502 26.74 -27.75 7.56
N GLY A 503 27.66 -26.86 7.21
CA GLY A 503 29.08 -26.93 7.53
C GLY A 503 29.69 -25.53 7.47
N LYS A 504 30.82 -25.35 8.17
CA LYS A 504 31.54 -24.08 8.15
C LYS A 504 32.32 -23.93 6.86
N PRO A 505 32.27 -22.77 6.19
CA PRO A 505 33.22 -22.49 5.12
C PRO A 505 34.65 -22.44 5.67
N ALA A 506 35.62 -22.83 4.86
CA ALA A 506 37.03 -22.64 5.18
C ALA A 506 37.35 -21.13 5.24
N LEU A 507 38.17 -20.74 6.22
CA LEU A 507 38.65 -19.36 6.40
C LEU A 507 40.16 -19.40 6.63
N ASP A 508 40.87 -19.97 5.65
CA ASP A 508 42.27 -20.33 5.82
C ASP A 508 43.21 -19.20 5.37
N ASP A 509 42.74 -18.24 4.57
CA ASP A 509 43.54 -17.14 4.07
C ASP A 509 43.26 -15.80 4.77
N ASP A 510 44.33 -15.07 5.05
CA ASP A 510 44.27 -13.82 5.80
C ASP A 510 43.60 -12.68 5.01
N THR A 511 43.61 -12.75 3.67
CA THR A 511 42.97 -11.73 2.82
C THR A 511 41.44 -11.81 2.94
N THR A 512 40.88 -13.01 2.90
CA THR A 512 39.45 -13.25 3.13
C THR A 512 39.07 -12.88 4.56
N LEU A 513 39.91 -13.20 5.55
CA LEU A 513 39.68 -12.80 6.93
C LEU A 513 39.61 -11.28 7.09
N ASP A 514 40.56 -10.53 6.51
CA ASP A 514 40.57 -9.06 6.54
C ASP A 514 39.34 -8.48 5.83
N ARG A 515 38.92 -9.07 4.69
CA ARG A 515 37.70 -8.65 3.98
C ARG A 515 36.43 -8.95 4.76
N LEU A 516 36.36 -10.09 5.46
CA LEU A 516 35.23 -10.45 6.30
C LEU A 516 35.09 -9.47 7.47
N ILE A 517 36.20 -9.12 8.12
CA ILE A 517 36.22 -8.10 9.19
C ILE A 517 35.68 -6.77 8.66
N GLN A 518 36.13 -6.33 7.48
CA GLN A 518 35.64 -5.10 6.85
C GLN A 518 34.15 -5.18 6.50
N ALA A 519 33.67 -6.31 5.97
CA ALA A 519 32.27 -6.51 5.61
C ALA A 519 31.37 -6.47 6.85
N LEU A 520 31.76 -7.15 7.92
CA LEU A 520 31.02 -7.16 9.19
C LEU A 520 31.00 -5.77 9.85
N ALA A 521 32.10 -5.00 9.76
CA ALA A 521 32.17 -3.65 10.31
C ALA A 521 31.25 -2.63 9.61
N ARG A 522 30.75 -2.94 8.40
CA ARG A 522 29.75 -2.12 7.69
C ARG A 522 28.32 -2.43 8.11
N LEU A 523 28.09 -3.53 8.84
CA LEU A 523 26.76 -3.91 9.29
C LEU A 523 26.37 -3.12 10.55
N PRO A 524 25.06 -2.95 10.80
CA PRO A 524 24.58 -2.46 12.09
C PRO A 524 25.09 -3.34 13.25
N GLU A 525 25.32 -2.72 14.41
CA GLU A 525 25.90 -3.38 15.60
C GLU A 525 25.11 -4.63 16.03
N TYR A 526 23.79 -4.63 15.81
CA TYR A 526 22.92 -5.76 16.16
C TYR A 526 22.94 -6.91 15.14
N GLU A 527 23.41 -6.71 13.91
CA GLU A 527 23.44 -7.74 12.85
C GLU A 527 24.80 -8.46 12.78
N ALA A 528 25.90 -7.72 13.00
CA ALA A 528 27.25 -8.24 12.83
C ALA A 528 27.56 -9.50 13.68
N PRO A 529 27.19 -9.58 14.97
CA PRO A 529 27.46 -10.76 15.79
C PRO A 529 26.78 -12.02 15.26
N LEU A 530 25.52 -11.90 14.80
CA LEU A 530 24.75 -13.02 14.27
C LEU A 530 25.36 -13.57 12.98
N VAL A 531 25.73 -12.68 12.05
CA VAL A 531 26.35 -13.08 10.78
C VAL A 531 27.72 -13.73 11.02
N ARG A 532 28.53 -13.13 11.92
CA ARG A 532 29.82 -13.70 12.34
C ARG A 532 29.65 -15.10 12.93
N GLU A 533 28.74 -15.27 13.88
CA GLU A 533 28.52 -16.58 14.51
C GLU A 533 28.06 -17.63 13.51
N ARG A 534 27.17 -17.27 12.57
CA ARG A 534 26.71 -18.19 11.52
C ARG A 534 27.85 -18.67 10.61
N LEU A 535 28.78 -17.78 10.23
CA LEU A 535 29.89 -18.10 9.34
C LEU A 535 31.07 -18.78 10.06
N CYS A 536 31.44 -18.24 11.22
CA CYS A 536 32.69 -18.57 11.91
C CYS A 536 32.46 -19.48 13.14
N GLY A 537 31.23 -19.58 13.61
CA GLY A 537 30.84 -20.31 14.82
C GLY A 537 30.97 -19.49 16.11
N PRO A 538 30.76 -20.13 17.27
CA PRO A 538 30.68 -19.44 18.55
C PRO A 538 32.04 -18.88 18.99
N ASP A 539 31.99 -17.75 19.70
CA ASP A 539 33.16 -16.96 20.11
C ASP A 539 34.21 -17.78 20.85
N LYS A 540 33.78 -18.73 21.69
CA LYS A 540 34.69 -19.64 22.42
C LYS A 540 35.60 -20.44 21.48
N LYS A 541 35.09 -20.84 20.31
CA LYS A 541 35.88 -21.59 19.32
C LYS A 541 36.88 -20.69 18.60
N LEU A 542 36.45 -19.50 18.18
CA LEU A 542 37.33 -18.50 17.56
C LEU A 542 38.43 -18.03 18.51
N ALA A 543 38.10 -17.80 19.79
CA ALA A 543 39.10 -17.45 20.81
C ALA A 543 40.11 -18.59 21.04
N ALA A 544 39.66 -19.86 20.99
CA ALA A 544 40.56 -21.01 21.08
C ALA A 544 41.48 -21.15 19.86
N GLU A 545 40.99 -20.81 18.68
CA GLU A 545 41.77 -20.75 17.43
C GLU A 545 42.80 -19.62 17.48
N ALA A 546 42.40 -18.43 17.91
CA ALA A 546 43.29 -17.26 18.06
C ALA A 546 44.47 -17.54 19.01
N ARG A 547 44.27 -18.35 20.06
CA ARG A 547 45.34 -18.76 21.00
C ARG A 547 46.40 -19.66 20.36
N LYS A 548 46.06 -20.37 19.28
CA LYS A 548 46.94 -21.32 18.59
C LYS A 548 47.56 -20.74 17.31
N ALA A 549 47.04 -19.62 16.84
CA ALA A 549 47.49 -18.94 15.63
C ALA A 549 48.81 -18.17 15.87
N ASP A 550 49.53 -17.88 14.79
CA ASP A 550 50.65 -16.94 14.80
C ASP A 550 50.20 -15.52 15.22
N PRO A 551 51.13 -14.62 15.58
CA PRO A 551 50.78 -13.30 16.10
C PRO A 551 49.90 -12.45 15.18
N GLU A 552 50.12 -12.48 13.86
CA GLU A 552 49.37 -11.67 12.92
C GLU A 552 47.94 -12.21 12.73
N ARG A 553 47.81 -13.51 12.53
CA ARG A 553 46.51 -14.17 12.41
C ARG A 553 45.71 -14.11 13.71
N ARG A 554 46.37 -14.21 14.87
CA ARG A 554 45.75 -13.99 16.18
C ARG A 554 45.15 -12.59 16.28
N ALA A 555 45.86 -11.55 15.86
CA ALA A 555 45.35 -10.18 15.89
C ALA A 555 44.08 -10.03 15.03
N ARG A 556 44.07 -10.62 13.82
CA ARG A 556 42.89 -10.62 12.95
C ARG A 556 41.69 -11.36 13.57
N LEU A 557 41.92 -12.53 14.19
CA LEU A 557 40.85 -13.28 14.85
C LEU A 557 40.26 -12.54 16.07
N LEU A 558 41.09 -11.79 16.81
CA LEU A 558 40.62 -10.93 17.92
C LEU A 558 39.81 -9.73 17.40
N ARG A 559 40.23 -9.11 16.29
CA ARG A 559 39.45 -8.08 15.58
C ARG A 559 38.07 -8.59 15.16
N LEU A 560 38.02 -9.80 14.61
CA LEU A 560 36.77 -10.48 14.24
C LEU A 560 35.85 -10.69 15.47
N LEU A 561 36.41 -10.87 16.66
CA LEU A 561 35.66 -10.98 17.91
C LEU A 561 35.21 -9.63 18.49
N GLY A 562 35.64 -8.49 17.93
CA GLY A 562 35.43 -7.17 18.51
C GLY A 562 36.28 -6.91 19.76
N GLN A 563 37.39 -7.64 19.91
CA GLN A 563 38.30 -7.57 21.07
C GLN A 563 39.57 -6.78 20.74
N ASP A 564 39.40 -5.58 20.19
CA ASP A 564 40.53 -4.69 19.91
C ASP A 564 40.97 -3.96 21.19
N GLY A 565 42.12 -4.39 21.75
CA GLY A 565 42.82 -3.67 22.81
C GLY A 565 42.77 -4.28 24.22
N ALA A 566 43.08 -5.58 24.37
CA ALA A 566 43.41 -6.19 25.66
C ALA A 566 44.86 -6.70 25.69
#